data_AF-A0AAD7B040-F1
#
_entry.id   AF-A0AAD7B040-F1
#
_cell.length_a   1.000
_cell.length_b   1.000
_cell.length_c   1.000
_cell.angle_alpha   90.00
_cell.angle_beta   90.00
_cell.angle_gamma   90.00
#
_symmetry.space_group_name_H-M   'P 1'
#
loop_
_entity.id
_entity.type
_entity.pdbx_description
1 polymer ?
#
loop_
_entity_poly.entity_id
_entity_poly.type
_entity_poly.pdbx_seq_one_letter_code
_entity_poly.pdbx_strand_id
1 'polypeptide(L)'
;MSTAPKRGRTSSKFNTNHFTRGREVGNSSNRYYWDCNYCSDAPDSTGREIEGRDNKLLSHIADSRKCPAAPSHARAEAARELAAKKPLVEQPDAATSTEMVIDVDVITVTGDGTGAAEKPKKKRKVTGTLDHYVDNALTQTQKNNADRKWLRFIVHANVAFRASDNEFLADFFSEIRPSYSAPSRYVL
;
A
#
# COMPACT_ATOMS: atom_id res chain seq x y z
N MET A 1 -9.49 48.73 15.83
CA MET A 1 -10.08 47.87 14.78
C MET A 1 -9.94 46.42 15.23
N SER A 2 -11.00 45.84 15.77
CA SER A 2 -11.01 44.44 16.24
C SER A 2 -11.12 43.50 15.04
N THR A 3 -10.05 42.77 14.74
CA THR A 3 -10.06 41.70 13.74
C THR A 3 -10.76 40.49 14.32
N ALA A 4 -11.86 40.06 13.66
CA ALA A 4 -12.57 38.83 14.01
C ALA A 4 -11.60 37.63 14.01
N PRO A 5 -11.78 36.65 14.93
CA PRO A 5 -10.94 35.46 14.94
C PRO A 5 -11.19 34.67 13.65
N LYS A 6 -10.20 34.66 12.77
CA LYS A 6 -10.20 33.86 11.54
C LYS A 6 -10.36 32.40 11.94
N ARG A 7 -11.52 31.80 11.63
CA ARG A 7 -11.85 30.39 11.90
C ARG A 7 -11.00 29.48 11.00
N GLY A 8 -9.74 29.28 11.39
CA GLY A 8 -8.91 28.21 10.86
C GLY A 8 -9.41 26.86 11.34
N ARG A 9 -9.19 25.81 10.53
CA ARG A 9 -9.42 24.43 10.96
C ARG A 9 -8.57 24.16 12.20
N THR A 10 -9.18 23.69 13.28
CA THR A 10 -8.46 23.29 14.50
C THR A 10 -7.37 22.27 14.13
N SER A 11 -6.15 22.50 14.63
CA SER A 11 -5.04 21.55 14.46
C SER A 11 -5.45 20.19 15.02
N SER A 12 -5.12 19.09 14.32
CA SER A 12 -5.46 17.76 14.84
C SER A 12 -4.77 17.53 16.18
N LYS A 13 -5.39 16.73 17.05
CA LYS A 13 -4.81 16.34 18.35
C LYS A 13 -3.41 15.74 18.19
N PHE A 14 -3.19 15.03 17.09
CA PHE A 14 -1.87 14.50 16.71
C PHE A 14 -0.80 15.62 16.60
N ASN A 15 -1.11 16.72 15.91
CA ASN A 15 -0.14 17.80 15.70
C ASN A 15 0.25 18.46 17.03
N THR A 16 -0.71 18.70 17.91
CA THR A 16 -0.45 19.31 19.22
C THR A 16 0.31 18.42 20.19
N ASN A 17 0.22 17.09 20.03
CA ASN A 17 0.90 16.14 20.91
C ASN A 17 2.37 15.89 20.51
N HIS A 18 2.68 15.95 19.22
CA HIS A 18 4.00 15.54 18.70
C HIS A 18 4.82 16.69 18.12
N PHE A 19 4.24 17.89 18.00
CA PHE A 19 4.91 19.07 17.48
C PHE A 19 4.64 20.31 18.32
N THR A 20 5.63 21.20 18.33
CA THR A 20 5.52 22.54 18.92
C THR A 20 5.22 23.55 17.81
N ARG A 21 4.20 24.40 18.03
CA ARG A 21 3.80 25.40 17.03
C ARG A 21 4.81 26.54 17.02
N GLY A 22 5.40 26.77 15.85
CA GLY A 22 6.32 27.88 15.57
C GLY A 22 5.63 29.10 14.96
N ARG A 23 6.40 29.83 14.12
CA ARG A 23 5.96 31.08 13.50
C ARG A 23 4.82 30.89 12.49
N GLU A 24 3.99 31.92 12.32
CA GLU A 24 2.97 31.96 11.28
C GLU A 24 3.63 32.06 9.90
N VAL A 25 3.11 31.31 8.94
CA VAL A 25 3.50 31.42 7.53
C VAL A 25 2.92 32.74 7.03
N GLY A 26 3.77 33.64 6.52
CA GLY A 26 3.40 34.98 6.04
C GLY A 26 2.57 35.01 4.76
N ASN A 27 1.57 34.14 4.64
CA ASN A 27 0.63 34.07 3.53
C ASN A 27 -0.81 34.24 4.03
N SER A 28 -1.76 34.39 3.11
CA SER A 28 -3.18 34.54 3.43
C SER A 28 -3.84 33.28 4.02
N SER A 29 -3.10 32.18 4.19
CA SER A 29 -3.65 30.87 4.53
C SER A 29 -3.70 30.54 6.02
N ASN A 30 -3.29 31.47 6.91
CA ASN A 30 -3.36 31.30 8.37
C ASN A 30 -2.69 29.98 8.83
N ARG A 31 -1.52 29.66 8.26
CA ARG A 31 -0.76 28.44 8.55
C ARG A 31 0.38 28.72 9.50
N TYR A 32 0.87 27.68 10.16
CA TYR A 32 2.00 27.76 11.07
C TYR A 32 3.08 26.78 10.65
N TYR A 33 4.34 27.14 10.91
CA TYR A 33 5.43 26.19 10.97
C TYR A 33 5.37 25.42 12.29
N TRP A 34 5.90 24.21 12.29
CA TRP A 34 5.89 23.31 13.43
C TRP A 34 7.26 22.67 13.59
N ASP A 35 7.69 22.51 14.83
CA ASP A 35 8.93 21.84 15.19
C ASP A 35 8.62 20.49 15.81
N CYS A 36 9.32 19.44 15.36
CA CYS A 36 9.12 18.08 15.84
C CYS A 36 9.77 17.88 17.21
N ASN A 37 8.98 17.48 18.21
CA ASN A 37 9.45 17.29 19.59
C ASN A 37 10.52 16.18 19.77
N TYR A 38 10.75 15.36 18.74
CA TYR A 38 11.69 14.23 18.81
C TYR A 38 13.03 14.51 18.15
N CYS A 39 13.06 15.37 17.14
CA CYS A 39 14.27 15.53 16.32
C CYS A 39 14.55 16.98 15.93
N SER A 40 13.80 17.97 16.44
CA SER A 40 14.08 19.39 16.21
C SER A 40 15.50 19.79 16.64
N ASP A 41 16.10 19.10 17.60
CA ASP A 41 17.37 19.52 18.20
C ASP A 41 18.61 18.97 17.48
N ALA A 42 18.42 18.04 16.54
CA ALA A 42 19.52 17.46 15.78
C ALA A 42 19.94 18.37 14.61
N PRO A 43 21.25 18.57 14.38
CA PRO A 43 21.77 19.56 13.44
C PRO A 43 21.41 19.29 11.97
N ASP A 44 21.23 18.02 11.58
CA ASP A 44 20.87 17.62 10.21
C ASP A 44 19.41 17.16 10.08
N SER A 45 18.57 17.52 11.05
CA SER A 45 17.21 17.03 11.10
C SER A 45 16.24 17.86 10.26
N THR A 46 15.37 17.16 9.55
CA THR A 46 14.19 17.75 8.87
C THR A 46 13.05 18.10 9.83
N GLY A 47 13.31 18.03 11.15
CA GLY A 47 12.35 18.25 12.22
C GLY A 47 12.05 19.72 12.53
N ARG A 48 12.85 20.67 12.04
CA ARG A 48 12.62 22.11 12.24
C ARG A 48 11.82 22.73 11.10
N GLU A 49 10.99 23.71 11.45
CA GLU A 49 10.21 24.53 10.52
C GLU A 49 9.41 23.71 9.49
N ILE A 50 8.74 22.65 9.94
CA ILE A 50 7.85 21.86 9.09
C ILE A 50 6.59 22.68 8.86
N GLU A 51 6.35 23.09 7.61
CA GLU A 51 5.11 23.77 7.24
C GLU A 51 3.91 22.86 7.58
N GLY A 52 2.94 23.38 8.35
CA GLY A 52 1.73 22.68 8.77
C GLY A 52 0.70 22.49 7.65
N ARG A 53 1.16 22.03 6.48
CA ARG A 53 0.37 21.76 5.29
C ARG A 53 0.31 20.26 5.03
N ASP A 54 -0.83 19.81 4.53
CA ASP A 54 -1.05 18.43 4.07
C ASP A 54 -0.71 17.39 5.18
N ASN A 55 -0.23 16.23 4.75
CA ASN A 55 0.22 15.14 5.61
C ASN A 55 1.72 15.24 5.94
N LYS A 56 2.36 16.43 5.80
CA LYS A 56 3.82 16.59 5.99
C LYS A 56 4.26 16.20 7.41
N LEU A 57 3.57 16.71 8.43
CA LEU A 57 3.82 16.40 9.84
C LEU A 57 3.71 14.90 10.13
N LEU A 58 2.65 14.28 9.61
CA LEU A 58 2.43 12.84 9.73
C LEU A 58 3.51 12.03 9.02
N SER A 59 3.87 12.40 7.80
CA SER A 59 4.90 11.70 7.02
C SER A 59 6.29 11.81 7.65
N HIS A 60 6.58 12.92 8.33
CA HIS A 60 7.83 13.11 9.03
C HIS A 60 8.01 12.10 10.17
N ILE A 61 6.97 11.90 11.00
CA ILE A 61 7.02 10.92 12.10
C ILE A 61 6.94 9.48 11.59
N ALA A 62 6.13 9.21 10.56
CA ALA A 62 5.98 7.87 10.00
C ALA A 62 7.28 7.34 9.37
N ASP A 63 8.05 8.20 8.71
CA ASP A 63 9.31 7.83 8.06
C ASP A 63 10.47 7.78 9.07
N SER A 64 10.96 6.58 9.36
CA SER A 64 12.11 6.36 10.26
C SER A 64 13.40 7.07 9.81
N ARG A 65 13.51 7.37 8.51
CA ARG A 65 14.64 8.12 7.94
C ARG A 65 14.56 9.63 8.24
N LYS A 66 13.35 10.18 8.30
CA LYS A 66 13.13 11.63 8.55
C LYS A 66 13.11 11.95 10.03
N CYS A 67 12.58 11.04 10.84
CA CYS A 67 12.53 11.16 12.29
C CYS A 67 13.08 9.89 12.97
N PRO A 68 14.42 9.76 13.09
CA PRO A 68 15.04 8.57 13.70
C PRO A 68 14.71 8.45 15.20
N ALA A 69 14.54 9.58 15.89
CA ALA A 69 14.27 9.64 17.33
C ALA A 69 12.77 9.49 17.71
N ALA A 70 11.86 9.38 16.74
CA ALA A 70 10.44 9.18 17.05
C ALA A 70 10.19 7.81 17.73
N PRO A 71 9.46 7.77 18.86
CA PRO A 71 9.10 6.53 19.53
C PRO A 71 8.12 5.69 18.69
N SER A 72 8.15 4.38 18.88
CA SER A 72 7.33 3.42 18.12
C SER A 72 5.83 3.73 18.16
N HIS A 73 5.31 4.17 19.30
CA HIS A 73 3.90 4.57 19.45
C HIS A 73 3.53 5.75 18.54
N ALA A 74 4.35 6.80 18.50
CA ALA A 74 4.11 7.97 17.66
C ALA A 74 4.15 7.61 16.16
N ARG A 75 5.06 6.70 15.77
CA ARG A 75 5.10 6.17 14.39
C ARG A 75 3.84 5.40 14.01
N ALA A 76 3.38 4.53 14.91
CA ALA A 76 2.16 3.75 14.68
C ALA A 76 0.90 4.64 14.61
N GLU A 77 0.83 5.70 15.42
CA GLU A 77 -0.25 6.69 15.36
C GLU A 77 -0.20 7.50 14.05
N ALA A 78 0.98 7.97 13.65
CA ALA A 78 1.17 8.68 12.39
C ALA A 78 0.77 7.82 11.18
N ALA A 79 1.16 6.54 11.17
CA ALA A 79 0.81 5.60 10.11
C ALA A 79 -0.71 5.35 10.03
N ARG A 80 -1.39 5.23 11.18
CA ARG A 80 -2.85 5.07 11.26
C ARG A 80 -3.58 6.31 10.72
N GLU A 81 -3.15 7.49 11.13
CA GLU A 81 -3.71 8.77 10.66
C GLU A 81 -3.47 9.00 9.16
N LEU A 82 -2.32 8.58 8.62
CA LEU A 82 -2.06 8.61 7.18
C LEU A 82 -2.96 7.64 6.42
N ALA A 83 -3.18 6.45 6.95
CA ALA A 83 -4.07 5.46 6.36
C ALA A 83 -5.53 5.93 6.37
N ALA A 84 -5.98 6.59 7.44
CA ALA A 84 -7.34 7.13 7.57
C ALA A 84 -7.60 8.34 6.66
N LYS A 85 -6.55 9.10 6.31
CA LYS A 85 -6.64 10.28 5.43
C LYS A 85 -6.43 9.99 3.97
N LYS A 86 -5.89 8.82 3.61
CA LYS A 86 -6.06 8.32 2.26
C LYS A 86 -7.56 8.10 2.10
N PRO A 87 -8.21 8.66 1.06
CA PRO A 87 -9.56 8.24 0.78
C PRO A 87 -9.54 6.71 0.75
N LEU A 88 -10.40 6.07 1.55
CA LEU A 88 -10.95 4.82 1.06
C LEU A 88 -11.41 5.16 -0.35
N VAL A 89 -10.85 4.49 -1.35
CA VAL A 89 -11.42 4.54 -2.68
C VAL A 89 -12.80 3.91 -2.49
N GLU A 90 -13.78 4.75 -2.14
CA GLU A 90 -15.19 4.46 -2.35
C GLU A 90 -15.31 4.21 -3.85
N GLN A 91 -15.94 3.09 -4.18
CA GLN A 91 -16.36 2.76 -5.52
C GLN A 91 -16.93 4.00 -6.22
N PRO A 92 -16.53 4.31 -7.45
CA PRO A 92 -17.37 5.12 -8.30
C PRO A 92 -18.52 4.24 -8.80
N ASP A 93 -19.74 4.54 -8.32
CA ASP A 93 -20.92 4.41 -9.15
C ASP A 93 -20.70 5.24 -10.43
N ALA A 94 -20.95 4.59 -11.56
CA ALA A 94 -21.14 5.13 -12.91
C ALA A 94 -20.20 6.24 -13.41
N ALA A 95 -19.35 5.85 -14.36
CA ALA A 95 -18.90 6.64 -15.51
C ALA A 95 -18.08 7.91 -15.21
N THR A 96 -16.76 7.76 -15.17
CA THR A 96 -15.85 8.54 -16.03
C THR A 96 -14.48 7.88 -16.02
N SER A 97 -14.14 7.30 -17.17
CA SER A 97 -12.86 6.70 -17.49
C SER A 97 -11.72 7.68 -17.24
N THR A 98 -10.93 7.46 -16.18
CA THR A 98 -9.64 8.13 -16.03
C THR A 98 -8.56 7.06 -16.00
N GLU A 99 -7.77 7.03 -17.06
CA GLU A 99 -6.65 6.12 -17.28
C GLU A 99 -5.61 6.28 -16.16
N MET A 100 -5.29 5.20 -15.45
CA MET A 100 -4.11 5.15 -14.59
C MET A 100 -3.16 4.06 -15.09
N VAL A 101 -1.94 4.48 -15.42
CA VAL A 101 -0.86 3.64 -15.93
C VAL A 101 -0.10 3.06 -14.74
N ILE A 102 -0.15 1.75 -14.53
CA ILE A 102 0.67 1.07 -13.51
C ILE A 102 1.67 0.15 -14.20
N ASP A 103 2.92 0.26 -13.78
CA ASP A 103 4.04 -0.62 -14.17
C ASP A 103 3.87 -2.00 -13.54
N VAL A 104 3.88 -3.05 -14.37
CA VAL A 104 3.94 -4.44 -13.91
C VAL A 104 5.13 -5.09 -14.62
N ASP A 105 6.18 -5.37 -13.84
CA ASP A 105 7.32 -6.17 -14.26
C ASP A 105 6.88 -7.62 -14.46
N VAL A 106 6.80 -8.06 -15.72
CA VAL A 106 6.62 -9.46 -16.10
C VAL A 106 7.98 -10.00 -16.54
N ILE A 107 8.66 -10.72 -15.65
CA ILE A 107 9.85 -11.52 -15.99
C ILE A 107 9.37 -12.92 -16.39
N THR A 108 9.21 -13.16 -17.69
CA THR A 108 9.19 -14.51 -18.27
C THR A 108 10.62 -14.99 -18.42
N VAL A 109 11.01 -15.99 -17.63
CA VAL A 109 12.24 -16.76 -17.85
C VAL A 109 11.88 -18.01 -18.65
N THR A 110 12.31 -18.05 -19.91
CA THR A 110 12.62 -19.29 -20.62
C THR A 110 14.10 -19.22 -20.95
N GLY A 111 14.88 -20.19 -20.46
CA GLY A 111 16.32 -20.25 -20.66
C GLY A 111 16.69 -20.48 -22.13
N ASP A 112 17.68 -19.74 -22.61
CA ASP A 112 19.04 -20.25 -22.90
C ASP A 112 19.80 -19.23 -23.76
N GLY A 113 21.06 -18.97 -23.40
CA GLY A 113 22.10 -18.54 -24.34
C GLY A 113 22.18 -17.06 -24.74
N THR A 114 23.29 -16.44 -24.29
CA THR A 114 24.03 -15.32 -24.92
C THR A 114 23.39 -13.92 -24.92
N GLY A 115 24.22 -12.94 -24.54
CA GLY A 115 23.80 -11.59 -24.19
C GLY A 115 23.18 -10.78 -25.33
N ALA A 116 22.11 -10.05 -25.00
CA ALA A 116 21.64 -8.89 -25.74
C ALA A 116 20.86 -7.96 -24.81
N ALA A 117 21.10 -6.66 -24.98
CA ALA A 117 20.52 -5.56 -24.21
C ALA A 117 18.99 -5.62 -24.09
N GLU A 118 18.49 -5.35 -22.87
CA GLU A 118 17.07 -5.26 -22.56
C GLU A 118 16.38 -4.16 -23.38
N LYS A 119 15.39 -4.55 -24.19
CA LYS A 119 14.42 -3.61 -24.78
C LYS A 119 13.21 -3.49 -23.85
N PRO A 120 12.64 -2.29 -23.67
CA PRO A 120 11.53 -2.07 -22.75
C PRO A 120 10.26 -2.81 -23.22
N LYS A 121 9.68 -3.61 -22.31
CA LYS A 121 8.47 -4.39 -22.56
C LYS A 121 7.25 -3.46 -22.65
N LYS A 122 6.49 -3.60 -23.74
CA LYS A 122 5.25 -2.83 -23.98
C LYS A 122 4.19 -3.17 -22.91
N LYS A 123 3.71 -2.13 -22.21
CA LYS A 123 2.56 -2.21 -21.29
C LYS A 123 1.33 -2.66 -22.07
N ARG A 124 0.75 -3.81 -21.69
CA ARG A 124 -0.47 -4.33 -22.32
C ARG A 124 -1.68 -3.85 -21.52
N LYS A 125 -2.58 -3.12 -22.19
CA LYS A 125 -3.83 -2.59 -21.63
C LYS A 125 -4.76 -3.77 -21.37
N VAL A 126 -5.11 -4.05 -20.12
CA VAL A 126 -6.13 -5.05 -19.77
C VAL A 126 -7.43 -4.31 -19.50
N THR A 127 -8.35 -4.38 -20.45
CA THR A 127 -9.75 -3.95 -20.29
C THR A 127 -10.55 -5.13 -19.76
N GLY A 128 -10.95 -5.07 -18.49
CA GLY A 128 -11.78 -6.07 -17.83
C GLY A 128 -12.68 -5.44 -16.76
N THR A 129 -13.76 -6.14 -16.39
CA THR A 129 -14.62 -5.81 -15.25
C THR A 129 -13.83 -5.72 -13.95
N LEU A 130 -14.39 -5.05 -12.93
CA LEU A 130 -13.70 -4.79 -11.65
C LEU A 130 -13.16 -6.09 -10.99
N ASP A 131 -13.82 -7.22 -11.24
CA ASP A 131 -13.40 -8.55 -10.77
C ASP A 131 -12.01 -8.96 -11.26
N HIS A 132 -11.61 -8.56 -12.48
CA HIS A 132 -10.25 -8.82 -12.98
C HIS A 132 -9.16 -8.01 -12.26
N TYR A 133 -9.54 -6.92 -11.58
CA TYR A 133 -8.62 -6.15 -10.73
C TYR A 133 -8.47 -6.77 -9.33
N VAL A 134 -9.48 -7.52 -8.88
CA VAL A 134 -9.47 -8.22 -7.58
C VAL A 134 -8.74 -9.56 -7.71
N ASP A 135 -8.97 -10.30 -8.80
CA ASP A 135 -8.31 -11.57 -9.07
C ASP A 135 -7.08 -11.42 -9.98
N ASN A 136 -6.06 -10.76 -9.44
CA ASN A 136 -4.77 -10.71 -10.11
C ASN A 136 -4.16 -12.11 -10.22
N ALA A 137 -3.68 -12.44 -11.42
CA ALA A 137 -2.98 -13.69 -11.69
C ALA A 137 -1.86 -13.93 -10.67
N LEU A 138 -1.85 -15.12 -10.06
CA LEU A 138 -0.81 -15.46 -9.09
C LEU A 138 0.57 -15.43 -9.76
N THR A 139 1.53 -14.82 -9.07
CA THR A 139 2.94 -15.01 -9.40
C THR A 139 3.34 -16.48 -9.21
N GLN A 140 4.36 -16.95 -9.93
CA GLN A 140 4.80 -18.35 -9.82
C GLN A 140 5.15 -18.75 -8.38
N THR A 141 5.78 -17.85 -7.62
CA THR A 141 6.12 -18.07 -6.21
C THR A 141 4.86 -18.24 -5.34
N GLN A 142 3.82 -17.46 -5.59
CA GLN A 142 2.55 -17.58 -4.87
C GLN A 142 1.84 -18.87 -5.22
N LYS A 143 1.83 -19.28 -6.49
CA LYS A 143 1.27 -20.56 -6.94
C LYS A 143 1.97 -21.73 -6.25
N ASN A 144 3.30 -21.77 -6.29
CA ASN A 144 4.09 -22.81 -5.62
C ASN A 144 3.84 -22.87 -4.11
N ASN A 145 3.65 -21.71 -3.46
CA ASN A 145 3.32 -21.66 -2.04
C ASN A 145 1.90 -22.14 -1.74
N ALA A 146 0.93 -21.86 -2.61
CA ALA A 146 -0.43 -22.39 -2.52
C ALA A 146 -0.43 -23.91 -2.67
N ASP A 147 0.28 -24.43 -3.69
CA ASP A 147 0.39 -25.87 -3.97
C ASP A 147 1.01 -26.62 -2.79
N ARG A 148 2.07 -26.06 -2.17
CA ARG A 148 2.66 -26.64 -0.95
C ARG A 148 1.71 -26.66 0.24
N LYS A 149 0.88 -25.63 0.41
CA LYS A 149 -0.13 -25.58 1.48
C LYS A 149 -1.24 -26.59 1.22
N TRP A 150 -1.64 -26.73 -0.04
CA TRP A 150 -2.63 -27.71 -0.47
C TRP A 150 -2.13 -29.15 -0.25
N LEU A 151 -0.89 -29.45 -0.65
CA LEU A 151 -0.25 -30.74 -0.36
C LEU A 151 -0.22 -31.03 1.15
N ARG A 152 0.19 -30.05 1.97
CA ARG A 152 0.20 -30.18 3.42
C ARG A 152 -1.19 -30.49 3.96
N PHE A 153 -2.24 -29.83 3.46
CA PHE A 153 -3.61 -30.13 3.86
C PHE A 153 -3.98 -31.57 3.54
N ILE A 154 -3.71 -32.05 2.32
CA ILE A 154 -4.00 -33.43 1.91
C ILE A 154 -3.32 -34.44 2.85
N VAL A 155 -2.02 -34.24 3.10
CA VAL A 155 -1.23 -35.15 3.95
C VAL A 155 -1.71 -35.12 5.40
N HIS A 156 -1.92 -33.92 5.97
CA HIS A 156 -2.29 -33.79 7.38
C HIS A 156 -3.75 -34.14 7.66
N ALA A 157 -4.64 -33.93 6.70
CA ALA A 157 -6.04 -34.33 6.80
C ALA A 157 -6.28 -35.78 6.38
N ASN A 158 -5.23 -36.51 5.98
CA ASN A 158 -5.30 -37.88 5.47
C ASN A 158 -6.33 -38.04 4.33
N VAL A 159 -6.35 -37.05 3.43
CA VAL A 159 -7.23 -37.04 2.26
C VAL A 159 -6.51 -37.76 1.12
N ALA A 160 -7.25 -38.52 0.31
CA ALA A 160 -6.67 -39.16 -0.86
C ALA A 160 -6.23 -38.11 -1.89
N PHE A 161 -5.05 -38.27 -2.50
CA PHE A 161 -4.55 -37.38 -3.57
C PHE A 161 -5.53 -37.23 -4.75
N ARG A 162 -6.40 -38.23 -4.98
CA ARG A 162 -7.48 -38.14 -5.99
C ARG A 162 -8.47 -37.01 -5.73
N ALA A 163 -8.57 -36.51 -4.49
CA ALA A 163 -9.43 -35.38 -4.15
C ALA A 163 -9.03 -34.11 -4.90
N SER A 164 -7.77 -33.98 -5.32
CA SER A 164 -7.30 -32.81 -6.07
C SER A 164 -7.85 -32.71 -7.49
N ASP A 165 -8.31 -33.83 -8.05
CA ASP A 165 -8.96 -33.88 -9.36
C ASP A 165 -10.51 -33.88 -9.23
N ASN A 166 -11.06 -33.52 -8.07
CA ASN A 166 -12.50 -33.49 -7.83
C ASN A 166 -13.14 -32.26 -8.49
N GLU A 167 -14.21 -32.46 -9.26
CA GLU A 167 -14.93 -31.39 -9.98
C GLU A 167 -15.51 -30.32 -9.04
N PHE A 168 -16.10 -30.72 -7.91
CA PHE A 168 -16.65 -29.78 -6.93
C PHE A 168 -15.56 -28.96 -6.24
N LEU A 169 -14.38 -29.55 -6.07
CA LEU A 169 -13.23 -28.83 -5.53
C LEU A 169 -12.69 -27.82 -6.54
N ALA A 170 -12.67 -28.18 -7.83
CA ALA A 170 -12.29 -27.27 -8.90
C ALA A 170 -13.26 -26.09 -9.00
N ASP A 171 -14.56 -26.35 -8.92
CA ASP A 171 -15.60 -25.31 -8.88
C ASP A 171 -15.42 -24.41 -7.65
N PHE A 172 -15.17 -24.98 -6.48
CA PHE A 172 -14.88 -24.22 -5.25
C PHE A 172 -13.67 -23.31 -5.42
N PHE A 173 -12.57 -23.80 -6.00
CA PHE A 173 -11.40 -22.96 -6.28
C PHE A 173 -11.70 -21.86 -7.29
N SER A 174 -12.50 -22.16 -8.32
CA SER A 174 -12.90 -21.17 -9.32
C SER A 174 -13.77 -20.05 -8.72
N GLU A 175 -14.62 -20.37 -7.75
CA GLU A 175 -15.49 -19.40 -7.07
C GLU A 175 -14.67 -18.45 -6.18
N ILE A 176 -13.72 -18.98 -5.42
CA ILE A 176 -12.91 -18.16 -4.49
C ILE A 176 -11.78 -17.42 -5.19
N ARG A 177 -11.21 -18.01 -6.25
CA ARG A 177 -10.03 -17.51 -6.94
C ARG A 177 -9.90 -18.09 -8.36
N PRO A 178 -10.59 -17.52 -9.36
CA PRO A 178 -10.58 -18.01 -10.75
C PRO A 178 -9.17 -18.18 -11.35
N SER A 179 -8.21 -17.37 -10.94
CA SER A 179 -6.82 -17.40 -11.42
C SER A 179 -5.99 -18.57 -10.90
N TYR A 180 -6.47 -19.28 -9.88
CA TYR A 180 -5.79 -20.44 -9.32
C TYR A 180 -6.48 -21.74 -9.73
N SER A 181 -5.68 -22.67 -10.25
CA SER A 181 -6.08 -24.04 -10.49
C SER A 181 -5.22 -24.95 -9.61
N ALA A 182 -5.89 -25.81 -8.84
CA ALA A 182 -5.23 -26.75 -7.96
C ALA A 182 -4.35 -27.72 -8.77
N PRO A 183 -3.20 -28.14 -8.21
CA PRO A 183 -2.33 -29.12 -8.85
C PRO A 183 -3.05 -30.48 -8.92
N SER A 184 -2.87 -31.17 -10.03
CA SER A 184 -3.42 -32.52 -10.20
C SER A 184 -2.75 -33.50 -9.26
N ARG A 185 -3.38 -34.66 -9.06
CA ARG A 185 -2.83 -35.74 -8.22
C ARG A 185 -1.43 -36.22 -8.61
N TYR A 186 -0.95 -35.91 -9.82
CA TYR A 186 0.35 -36.32 -10.34
C TYR A 186 1.45 -35.27 -10.15
N VAL A 187 1.07 -34.03 -9.85
CA VAL A 187 1.98 -32.88 -9.71
C VAL A 187 2.16 -32.48 -8.24
N LEU A 188 1.28 -33.01 -7.36
CA LEU A 188 1.33 -32.85 -5.90
C LEU A 188 2.49 -33.58 -5.22
#